data_AF-A0A6A0RA48-F1
#
_entry.id   AF-A0A6A0RA48-F1
#
_cell.length_a   1.000
_cell.length_b   1.000
_cell.length_c   1.000
_cell.angle_alpha   90.00
_cell.angle_beta   90.00
_cell.angle_gamma   90.00
#
_symmetry.space_group_name_H-M   'P 1'
#
loop_
_entity.id
_entity.type
_entity.pdbx_description
1 polymer ?
#
loop_
_entity_poly.entity_id
_entity_poly.type
_entity_poly.pdbx_seq_one_letter_code
_entity_poly.pdbx_strand_id
1 'polypeptide(L)'
;MVKGSGDRVMHNSFSCRVAQVGALVIIVGCATQREERDLAEVAFAAFVDDSPETVPDLVMNESRYRAMTAGDDRGMTGQEHENAIEEASARAAESASRTFGELRRLLVASGFDWSSARVVRVETVVRQGMMGTVRVPFDALRTEQRLDLHLVIESGGKAIELKLDDCFLVDGARYIGDGFRLQTWSGFELDAATLAEISARNR
;
A
#
# COMPACT_ATOMS: atom_id res chain seq x y z
N MET A 1 -12.86 -53.85 -8.75
CA MET A 1 -13.81 -52.79 -8.34
C MET A 1 -13.40 -52.36 -6.95
N VAL A 2 -12.95 -51.16 -6.60
CA VAL A 2 -13.06 -49.77 -7.12
C VAL A 2 -11.75 -49.06 -6.69
N LYS A 3 -10.92 -48.54 -7.62
CA LYS A 3 -10.61 -47.12 -7.90
C LYS A 3 -10.43 -46.16 -6.69
N GLY A 4 -9.27 -45.48 -6.69
CA GLY A 4 -9.02 -44.20 -6.00
C GLY A 4 -7.51 -43.91 -5.92
N SER A 5 -6.84 -43.32 -6.92
CA SER A 5 -6.53 -41.88 -7.01
C SER A 5 -6.26 -41.28 -5.62
N GLY A 6 -5.04 -40.92 -5.20
CA GLY A 6 -3.99 -40.24 -5.93
C GLY A 6 -3.80 -38.91 -5.22
N ASP A 7 -2.72 -38.75 -4.45
CA ASP A 7 -2.26 -37.44 -3.99
C ASP A 7 -0.74 -37.47 -3.86
N ARG A 8 -0.09 -36.82 -4.84
CA ARG A 8 1.32 -36.43 -4.73
C ARG A 8 1.35 -35.22 -3.80
N VAL A 9 1.73 -35.44 -2.55
CA VAL A 9 2.18 -34.34 -1.68
C VAL A 9 3.51 -33.85 -2.25
N MET A 10 3.47 -32.75 -3.00
CA MET A 10 4.67 -32.01 -3.39
C MET A 10 5.25 -31.34 -2.15
N HIS A 11 6.17 -32.04 -1.48
CA HIS A 11 7.11 -31.42 -0.55
C HIS A 11 8.04 -30.49 -1.35
N ASN A 12 7.66 -29.23 -1.51
CA ASN A 12 8.59 -28.19 -1.93
C ASN A 12 9.43 -27.77 -0.72
N SER A 13 10.48 -28.55 -0.44
CA SER A 13 11.56 -28.16 0.46
C SER A 13 12.37 -27.03 -0.18
N PHE A 14 12.15 -25.78 0.23
CA PHE A 14 13.01 -24.67 -0.17
C PHE A 14 14.22 -24.57 0.76
N SER A 15 15.40 -24.74 0.18
CA SER A 15 16.71 -24.57 0.83
C SER A 15 17.08 -23.09 0.85
N CYS A 16 17.06 -22.46 2.03
CA CYS A 16 17.83 -21.24 2.27
C CYS A 16 19.32 -21.60 2.21
N ARG A 17 20.03 -21.15 1.17
CA ARG A 17 21.49 -21.26 1.15
C ARG A 17 22.09 -20.13 1.97
N VAL A 18 22.64 -20.46 3.13
CA VAL A 18 23.52 -19.59 3.90
C VAL A 18 24.84 -19.49 3.13
N ALA A 19 25.07 -18.37 2.44
CA ALA A 19 26.39 -18.05 1.90
C ALA A 19 27.19 -17.37 3.02
N GLN A 20 28.09 -18.14 3.65
CA GLN A 20 29.01 -17.62 4.65
C GLN A 20 30.20 -16.96 3.94
N VAL A 21 30.16 -15.64 3.78
CA VAL A 21 31.34 -14.84 3.41
C VAL A 21 31.62 -13.91 4.59
N GLY A 22 32.88 -13.88 5.02
CA GLY A 22 33.40 -13.27 6.24
C GLY A 22 32.58 -12.14 6.88
N ALA A 23 32.23 -12.32 8.16
CA ALA A 23 31.88 -11.30 9.13
C ALA A 23 30.88 -10.18 8.71
N LEU A 24 29.95 -10.48 7.81
CA LEU A 24 28.73 -9.70 7.63
C LEU A 24 27.58 -10.68 7.41
N VAL A 25 26.81 -10.93 8.47
CA VAL A 25 25.56 -11.68 8.36
C VAL A 25 24.56 -10.74 7.71
N ILE A 26 24.52 -10.72 6.37
CA ILE A 26 23.40 -10.13 5.64
C ILE A 26 22.26 -11.13 5.75
N ILE A 27 21.36 -10.92 6.71
CA ILE A 27 20.02 -11.48 6.64
C ILE A 27 19.34 -10.75 5.47
N VAL A 28 19.48 -11.27 4.26
CA VAL A 28 18.62 -10.85 3.15
C VAL A 28 17.26 -11.46 3.45
N GLY A 29 16.46 -10.72 4.23
CA GLY A 29 15.08 -11.06 4.49
C GLY A 29 14.36 -11.18 3.16
N CYS A 30 13.92 -12.39 2.84
CA CYS A 30 13.07 -12.66 1.67
C CYS A 30 11.62 -12.14 1.88
N ALA A 31 11.43 -11.16 2.77
CA ALA A 31 10.16 -10.51 3.08
C ALA A 31 9.79 -9.41 2.07
N THR A 32 10.67 -9.05 1.14
CA THR A 32 10.64 -7.69 0.55
C THR A 32 9.90 -7.52 -0.78
N GLN A 33 9.46 -8.57 -1.50
CA GLN A 33 8.70 -8.41 -2.76
C GLN A 33 7.29 -8.97 -2.72
N ARG A 34 7.02 -9.95 -1.85
CA ARG A 34 5.71 -10.60 -1.76
C ARG A 34 4.69 -9.67 -1.09
N GLU A 35 5.11 -9.04 0.00
CA GLU A 35 4.29 -8.09 0.77
C GLU A 35 3.99 -6.80 -0.02
N GLU A 36 4.92 -6.35 -0.87
CA GLU A 36 4.73 -5.21 -1.79
C GLU A 36 3.67 -5.49 -2.83
N ARG A 37 3.64 -6.73 -3.34
CA ARG A 37 2.67 -7.16 -4.34
C ARG A 37 1.30 -7.35 -3.74
N ASP A 38 1.18 -7.91 -2.55
CA ASP A 38 -0.13 -8.23 -1.97
C ASP A 38 -1.00 -6.97 -1.78
N LEU A 39 -0.50 -5.89 -1.15
CA LEU A 39 -1.30 -4.65 -1.00
C LEU A 39 -1.56 -3.95 -2.34
N ALA A 40 -0.57 -3.90 -3.23
CA ALA A 40 -0.72 -3.28 -4.54
C ALA A 40 -1.75 -4.02 -5.41
N GLU A 41 -1.74 -5.35 -5.38
CA GLU A 41 -2.67 -6.21 -6.12
C GLU A 41 -4.10 -6.02 -5.63
N VAL A 42 -4.33 -6.03 -4.31
CA VAL A 42 -5.67 -5.84 -3.76
C VAL A 42 -6.18 -4.42 -4.01
N ALA A 43 -5.35 -3.40 -3.82
CA ALA A 43 -5.72 -2.03 -4.14
C ALA A 43 -6.05 -1.86 -5.63
N PHE A 44 -5.23 -2.42 -6.52
CA PHE A 44 -5.48 -2.40 -7.95
C PHE A 44 -6.79 -3.11 -8.31
N ALA A 45 -7.05 -4.30 -7.75
CA ALA A 45 -8.29 -5.02 -7.95
C ALA A 45 -9.52 -4.20 -7.52
N ALA A 46 -9.45 -3.53 -6.36
CA ALA A 46 -10.52 -2.64 -5.91
C ALA A 46 -10.83 -1.54 -6.94
N PHE A 47 -9.82 -0.93 -7.57
CA PHE A 47 -10.03 0.05 -8.63
C PHE A 47 -10.62 -0.58 -9.90
N VAL A 48 -10.14 -1.76 -10.31
CA VAL A 48 -10.67 -2.45 -11.49
C VAL A 48 -12.15 -2.77 -11.30
N ASP A 49 -12.50 -3.36 -10.17
CA ASP A 49 -13.84 -3.84 -9.85
C ASP A 49 -14.80 -2.74 -9.38
N ASP A 50 -14.28 -1.53 -9.11
CA ASP A 50 -15.02 -0.41 -8.51
C ASP A 50 -15.70 -0.82 -7.19
N SER A 51 -14.89 -1.40 -6.28
CA SER A 51 -15.33 -1.96 -5.01
C SER A 51 -14.90 -1.09 -3.81
N PRO A 52 -15.51 0.09 -3.60
CA PRO A 52 -15.15 0.99 -2.51
C PRO A 52 -15.29 0.35 -1.12
N GLU A 53 -16.16 -0.65 -0.96
CA GLU A 53 -16.37 -1.40 0.28
C GLU A 53 -15.15 -2.21 0.73
N THR A 54 -14.21 -2.49 -0.18
CA THR A 54 -12.96 -3.19 0.15
C THR A 54 -11.90 -2.25 0.71
N VAL A 55 -12.02 -0.95 0.49
CA VAL A 55 -11.01 0.05 0.89
C VAL A 55 -10.78 0.09 2.40
N PRO A 56 -11.82 0.05 3.27
CA PRO A 56 -11.61 0.00 4.72
C PRO A 56 -10.77 -1.18 5.19
N ASP A 57 -10.83 -2.34 4.51
CA ASP A 57 -10.05 -3.52 4.89
C ASP A 57 -8.55 -3.40 4.56
N LEU A 58 -8.20 -2.51 3.63
CA LEU A 58 -6.82 -2.17 3.28
C LEU A 58 -6.19 -1.20 4.29
N VAL A 59 -7.03 -0.48 5.04
CA VAL A 59 -6.62 0.53 5.99
C VAL A 59 -6.25 -0.11 7.31
N MET A 60 -5.30 0.51 8.01
CA MET A 60 -4.94 0.09 9.35
C MET A 60 -6.13 0.33 10.30
N ASN A 61 -6.55 -0.70 11.04
CA ASN A 61 -7.63 -0.57 12.02
C ASN A 61 -7.07 -0.29 13.43
N GLU A 62 -7.95 0.04 14.37
CA GLU A 62 -7.60 0.42 15.75
C GLU A 62 -6.63 -0.55 16.42
N SER A 63 -6.88 -1.87 16.30
CA SER A 63 -6.04 -2.87 16.94
C SER A 63 -4.62 -2.89 16.38
N ARG A 64 -4.46 -2.64 15.08
CA ARG A 64 -3.15 -2.52 14.42
C ARG A 64 -2.45 -1.20 14.71
N TYR A 65 -3.20 -0.09 14.79
CA TYR A 65 -2.66 1.19 15.29
C TYR A 65 -2.12 1.02 16.72
N ARG A 66 -2.86 0.34 17.59
CA ARG A 66 -2.43 0.04 18.97
C ARG A 66 -1.17 -0.84 19.00
N ALA A 67 -1.06 -1.81 18.10
CA ALA A 67 0.14 -2.64 17.99
C ALA A 67 1.37 -1.81 17.55
N MET A 68 1.18 -0.85 16.64
CA MET A 68 2.24 0.05 16.17
C MET A 68 2.70 1.04 17.25
N THR A 69 1.79 1.55 18.08
CA THR A 69 2.10 2.53 19.14
C THR A 69 2.33 1.88 20.51
N ALA A 70 2.46 0.54 20.56
CA ALA A 70 2.68 -0.18 21.80
C ALA A 70 4.01 0.25 22.47
N GLY A 71 3.91 1.07 23.50
CA GLY A 71 5.06 1.65 24.23
C GLY A 71 5.36 3.11 23.92
N ASP A 72 4.59 3.78 23.03
CA ASP A 72 4.67 5.22 22.79
C ASP A 72 3.86 5.98 23.84
N ASP A 73 4.48 6.21 25.00
CA ASP A 73 3.88 6.99 26.09
C ASP A 73 4.11 8.49 25.83
N ARG A 74 3.26 9.09 24.98
CA ARG A 74 3.34 10.52 24.61
C ARG A 74 2.97 11.48 25.76
N GLY A 75 3.05 11.04 27.01
CA GLY A 75 2.55 11.78 28.18
C GLY A 75 1.02 11.94 28.17
N MET A 76 0.33 11.17 27.33
CA MET A 76 -1.13 11.09 27.27
C MET A 76 -1.63 10.15 28.36
N THR A 77 -2.79 10.46 28.93
CA THR A 77 -3.51 9.48 29.75
C THR A 77 -3.91 8.28 28.89
N GLY A 78 -4.16 7.13 29.52
CA GLY A 78 -4.60 5.93 28.80
C GLY A 78 -5.85 6.16 27.93
N GLN A 79 -6.80 6.97 28.41
CA GLN A 79 -8.01 7.31 27.65
C GLN A 79 -7.71 8.22 26.45
N GLU A 80 -6.83 9.22 26.60
CA GLU A 80 -6.43 10.10 25.50
C GLU A 80 -5.71 9.32 24.40
N HIS A 81 -4.87 8.36 24.77
CA HIS A 81 -4.20 7.49 23.80
C HIS A 81 -5.19 6.61 23.03
N GLU A 82 -6.16 6.01 23.71
CA GLU A 82 -7.19 5.19 23.05
C GLU A 82 -8.06 6.04 22.10
N ASN A 83 -8.49 7.23 22.52
CA ASN A 83 -9.24 8.14 21.65
C ASN A 83 -8.42 8.56 20.42
N ALA A 84 -7.12 8.81 20.59
CA ALA A 84 -6.23 9.17 19.48
C ALA A 84 -6.09 8.03 18.46
N ILE A 85 -6.07 6.77 18.92
CA ILE A 85 -6.05 5.58 18.06
C ILE A 85 -7.35 5.47 17.26
N GLU A 86 -8.50 5.58 17.92
CA GLU A 86 -9.83 5.51 17.29
C GLU A 86 -10.01 6.61 16.23
N GLU A 87 -9.66 7.85 16.59
CA GLU A 87 -9.70 8.98 15.66
C GLU A 87 -8.72 8.81 14.50
N ALA A 88 -7.55 8.22 14.70
CA ALA A 88 -6.58 7.98 13.64
C ALA A 88 -7.10 6.94 12.64
N SER A 89 -7.62 5.81 13.12
CA SER A 89 -8.18 4.76 12.24
C SER A 89 -9.42 5.24 11.48
N ALA A 90 -10.31 5.98 12.15
CA ALA A 90 -11.52 6.50 11.51
C ALA A 90 -11.16 7.50 10.39
N ARG A 91 -10.23 8.43 10.67
CA ARG A 91 -9.75 9.39 9.67
C ARG A 91 -9.06 8.72 8.49
N ALA A 92 -8.24 7.71 8.73
CA ALA A 92 -7.57 6.96 7.67
C ALA A 92 -8.59 6.24 6.77
N ALA A 93 -9.60 5.58 7.36
CA ALA A 93 -10.63 4.87 6.60
C ALA A 93 -11.50 5.83 5.76
N GLU A 94 -11.88 6.96 6.34
CA GLU A 94 -12.63 8.01 5.65
C GLU A 94 -11.82 8.62 4.50
N SER A 95 -10.55 8.97 4.76
CA SER A 95 -9.66 9.56 3.76
C SER A 95 -9.40 8.60 2.60
N ALA A 96 -9.13 7.32 2.88
CA ALA A 96 -8.92 6.30 1.86
C ALA A 96 -10.18 6.09 1.00
N SER A 97 -11.35 5.95 1.62
CA SER A 97 -12.61 5.73 0.90
C SER A 97 -12.98 6.92 0.01
N ARG A 98 -12.82 8.14 0.55
CA ARG A 98 -13.05 9.38 -0.19
C ARG A 98 -12.10 9.50 -1.39
N THR A 99 -10.80 9.37 -1.16
CA THR A 99 -9.77 9.52 -2.20
C THR A 99 -9.88 8.43 -3.27
N PHE A 100 -10.23 7.20 -2.89
CA PHE A 100 -10.56 6.13 -3.84
C PHE A 100 -11.70 6.55 -4.78
N GLY A 101 -12.86 6.91 -4.23
CA GLY A 101 -14.05 7.21 -5.02
C GLY A 101 -13.87 8.44 -5.92
N GLU A 102 -13.15 9.45 -5.44
CA GLU A 102 -12.81 10.62 -6.22
C GLU A 102 -11.86 10.30 -7.37
N LEU A 103 -10.73 9.62 -7.10
CA LEU A 103 -9.79 9.24 -8.14
C LEU A 103 -10.41 8.30 -9.17
N ARG A 104 -11.23 7.34 -8.73
CA ARG A 104 -11.94 6.43 -9.65
C ARG A 104 -12.84 7.21 -10.59
N ARG A 105 -13.65 8.12 -10.06
CA ARG A 105 -14.55 8.98 -10.85
C ARG A 105 -13.78 9.88 -11.82
N LEU A 106 -12.72 10.51 -11.34
CA LEU A 106 -11.84 11.39 -12.11
C LEU A 106 -11.24 10.64 -13.30
N LEU A 107 -10.63 9.48 -13.05
CA LEU A 107 -9.97 8.71 -14.09
C LEU A 107 -10.97 8.18 -15.13
N VAL A 108 -12.18 7.79 -14.72
CA VAL A 108 -13.27 7.45 -15.65
C VAL A 108 -13.68 8.64 -16.50
N ALA A 109 -13.87 9.82 -15.89
CA ALA A 109 -14.25 11.03 -16.61
C ALA A 109 -13.20 11.43 -17.66
N SER A 110 -11.92 11.17 -17.38
CA SER A 110 -10.80 11.35 -18.31
C SER A 110 -10.61 10.19 -19.31
N GLY A 111 -11.53 9.22 -19.31
CA GLY A 111 -11.56 8.08 -20.21
C GLY A 111 -10.48 7.04 -19.96
N PHE A 112 -9.94 6.94 -18.75
CA PHE A 112 -9.06 5.83 -18.37
C PHE A 112 -9.88 4.54 -18.28
N ASP A 113 -9.47 3.52 -19.04
CA ASP A 113 -10.21 2.27 -19.14
C ASP A 113 -9.69 1.25 -18.13
N TRP A 114 -10.40 1.08 -17.02
CA TRP A 114 -10.03 0.11 -15.99
C TRP A 114 -10.16 -1.35 -16.43
N SER A 115 -10.96 -1.65 -17.46
CA SER A 115 -11.18 -3.04 -17.91
C SER A 115 -9.97 -3.64 -18.63
N SER A 116 -9.11 -2.80 -19.22
CA SER A 116 -7.86 -3.19 -19.87
C SER A 116 -6.62 -2.76 -19.08
N ALA A 117 -6.81 -2.24 -17.88
CA ALA A 117 -5.73 -1.75 -17.04
C ALA A 117 -4.85 -2.90 -16.54
N ARG A 118 -3.56 -2.61 -16.34
CA ARG A 118 -2.61 -3.52 -15.68
C ARG A 118 -1.57 -2.74 -14.90
N VAL A 119 -1.14 -3.31 -13.78
CA VAL A 119 0.04 -2.81 -13.05
C VAL A 119 1.28 -3.25 -13.82
N VAL A 120 2.11 -2.30 -14.24
CA VAL A 120 3.38 -2.57 -14.95
C VAL A 120 4.60 -2.40 -14.06
N ARG A 121 4.46 -1.67 -12.95
CA ARG A 121 5.52 -1.45 -11.98
C ARG A 121 4.95 -1.10 -10.61
N VAL A 122 5.58 -1.64 -9.58
CA VAL A 122 5.35 -1.29 -8.17
C VAL A 122 6.68 -0.81 -7.59
N GLU A 123 6.68 0.35 -6.95
CA GLU A 123 7.86 0.91 -6.27
C GLU A 123 7.50 1.25 -4.81
N THR A 124 8.28 0.75 -3.85
CA THR A 124 8.23 1.24 -2.47
C THR A 124 9.21 2.39 -2.30
N VAL A 125 8.76 3.46 -1.65
CA VAL A 125 9.57 4.64 -1.35
C VAL A 125 9.50 4.92 0.14
N VAL A 126 10.63 5.13 0.82
CA VAL A 126 10.63 5.37 2.27
C VAL A 126 10.59 6.85 2.55
N ARG A 127 9.78 7.26 3.52
CA ARG A 127 9.80 8.62 4.06
C ARG A 127 10.89 8.76 5.12
N GLN A 128 11.78 9.72 4.92
CA GLN A 128 12.77 10.14 5.92
C GLN A 128 12.36 11.50 6.50
N GLY A 129 11.88 11.48 7.74
CA GLY A 129 11.37 12.65 8.44
C GLY A 129 9.98 13.10 7.97
N MET A 130 9.50 14.24 8.49
CA MET A 130 8.15 14.75 8.18
C MET A 130 8.05 15.44 6.80
N MET A 131 9.18 15.76 6.15
CA MET A 131 9.23 16.62 4.97
C MET A 131 9.88 15.96 3.73
N GLY A 132 10.38 14.72 3.84
CA GLY A 132 11.18 14.10 2.79
C GLY A 132 10.76 12.68 2.44
N THR A 133 10.48 12.43 1.18
CA THR A 133 10.35 11.08 0.60
C THR A 133 11.63 10.78 -0.19
N VAL A 134 12.33 9.69 0.13
CA VAL A 134 13.56 9.28 -0.55
C VAL A 134 13.45 7.86 -1.08
N ARG A 135 13.98 7.66 -2.29
CA ARG A 135 14.15 6.32 -2.85
C ARG A 135 15.29 5.62 -2.13
N VAL A 136 14.95 4.90 -1.08
CA VAL A 136 15.89 4.03 -0.36
C VAL A 136 15.32 2.61 -0.31
N PRO A 137 16.19 1.60 -0.24
CA PRO A 137 15.75 0.23 -0.04
C PRO A 137 14.93 0.10 1.25
N PHE A 138 13.78 -0.57 1.15
CA PHE A 138 12.93 -0.92 2.29
C PHE A 138 13.69 -1.83 3.27
N ASP A 139 13.54 -1.57 4.57
CA ASP A 139 14.07 -2.41 5.64
C ASP A 139 12.93 -2.97 6.49
N ALA A 140 12.57 -4.23 6.24
CA ALA A 140 11.50 -4.93 6.93
C ALA A 140 11.72 -5.08 8.45
N LEU A 141 12.95 -4.86 8.94
CA LEU A 141 13.27 -4.92 10.36
C LEU A 141 12.97 -3.60 11.08
N ARG A 142 12.59 -2.54 10.37
CA ARG A 142 12.32 -1.21 10.93
C ARG A 142 10.81 -0.90 10.87
N THR A 143 10.13 -1.16 11.98
CA THR A 143 8.68 -0.94 12.14
C THR A 143 8.26 0.53 12.12
N GLU A 144 9.20 1.44 12.34
CA GLU A 144 8.94 2.89 12.37
C GLU A 144 9.03 3.56 10.98
N GLN A 145 9.32 2.80 9.93
CA GLN A 145 9.41 3.34 8.58
C GLN A 145 8.02 3.64 8.04
N ARG A 146 7.73 4.93 7.80
CA ARG A 146 6.61 5.34 6.96
C ARG A 146 7.01 5.14 5.49
N LEU A 147 6.12 4.52 4.73
CA LEU A 147 6.40 4.11 3.36
C LEU A 147 5.32 4.65 2.44
N ASP A 148 5.68 4.96 1.21
CA ASP A 148 4.76 5.23 0.12
C ASP A 148 4.85 4.06 -0.87
N LEU A 149 3.72 3.56 -1.36
CA LEU A 149 3.69 2.53 -2.40
C LEU A 149 3.17 3.13 -3.70
N HIS A 150 3.97 3.07 -4.76
CA HIS A 150 3.68 3.67 -6.05
C HIS A 150 3.36 2.58 -7.07
N LEU A 151 2.16 2.62 -7.65
CA LEU A 151 1.68 1.71 -8.68
C LEU A 151 1.66 2.47 -10.00
N VAL A 152 2.45 2.01 -10.98
CA VAL A 152 2.32 2.47 -12.36
C VAL A 152 1.34 1.54 -13.07
N ILE A 153 0.24 2.13 -13.56
CA ILE A 153 -0.86 1.42 -14.19
C ILE A 153 -1.00 1.93 -15.63
N GLU A 154 -1.03 1.01 -16.57
CA GLU A 154 -1.24 1.30 -18.00
C GLU A 154 -2.60 0.78 -18.46
N SER A 155 -3.24 1.54 -19.36
CA SER A 155 -4.48 1.14 -20.04
C SER A 155 -4.60 1.86 -21.39
N GLY A 156 -4.75 1.11 -22.48
CA GLY A 156 -5.09 1.69 -23.79
C GLY A 156 -4.18 2.82 -24.30
N GLY A 157 -2.87 2.79 -23.98
CA GLY A 157 -1.92 3.86 -24.33
C GLY A 157 -1.90 5.05 -23.36
N LYS A 158 -2.67 4.99 -22.27
CA LYS A 158 -2.64 5.88 -21.13
C LYS A 158 -1.84 5.24 -20.00
N ALA A 159 -1.23 6.07 -19.17
CA ALA A 159 -0.57 5.62 -17.96
C ALA A 159 -0.84 6.56 -16.80
N ILE A 160 -0.94 6.01 -15.59
CA ILE A 160 -1.04 6.74 -14.34
C ILE A 160 -0.07 6.19 -13.31
N GLU A 161 0.32 7.04 -12.38
CA GLU A 161 1.03 6.65 -11.17
C GLU A 161 0.15 6.94 -9.96
N LEU A 162 -0.33 5.87 -9.34
CA LEU A 162 -1.13 5.92 -8.12
C LEU A 162 -0.22 5.66 -6.92
N LYS A 163 -0.18 6.61 -6.00
CA LYS A 163 0.49 6.46 -4.71
C LYS A 163 -0.53 6.05 -3.65
N LEU A 164 -0.24 4.97 -2.91
CA LEU A 164 -0.86 4.65 -1.63
C LEU A 164 -0.02 5.35 -0.56
N ASP A 165 -0.65 6.29 0.13
CA ASP A 165 0.01 7.22 1.04
C ASP A 165 0.07 6.66 2.46
N ASP A 166 1.21 6.93 3.12
CA ASP A 166 1.45 6.56 4.51
C ASP A 166 1.17 5.08 4.81
N CYS A 167 1.79 4.19 4.03
CA CYS A 167 1.71 2.76 4.26
C CYS A 167 2.54 2.32 5.48
N PHE A 168 1.99 1.39 6.26
CA PHE A 168 2.61 0.81 7.46
C PHE A 168 2.73 -0.70 7.33
N LEU A 169 3.78 -1.29 7.93
CA LEU A 169 3.95 -2.75 8.02
C LEU A 169 3.67 -3.20 9.46
N VAL A 170 2.64 -4.01 9.66
CA VAL A 170 2.27 -4.58 10.96
C VAL A 170 2.10 -6.09 10.77
N ASP A 171 2.81 -6.90 11.55
CA ASP A 171 2.77 -8.36 11.50
C ASP A 171 3.04 -8.97 10.10
N GLY A 172 3.93 -8.32 9.32
CA GLY A 172 4.27 -8.76 7.95
C GLY A 172 3.21 -8.43 6.89
N ALA A 173 2.16 -7.67 7.25
CA ALA A 173 1.16 -7.20 6.32
C ALA A 173 1.20 -5.66 6.20
N ARG A 174 1.02 -5.16 4.97
CA ARG A 174 0.98 -3.72 4.70
C ARG A 174 -0.43 -3.18 4.79
N TYR A 175 -0.55 -1.99 5.34
CA TYR A 175 -1.81 -1.26 5.50
C TYR A 175 -1.67 0.17 5.02
N ILE A 176 -2.75 0.72 4.46
CA ILE A 176 -2.85 2.14 4.12
C ILE A 176 -3.10 2.93 5.41
N GLY A 177 -2.40 4.05 5.57
CA GLY A 177 -2.55 4.94 6.74
C GLY A 177 -3.26 6.26 6.45
N ASP A 178 -3.41 6.64 5.18
CA ASP A 178 -4.18 7.83 4.79
C ASP A 178 -5.09 7.53 3.60
N GLY A 179 -4.55 7.39 2.39
CA GLY A 179 -5.38 7.16 1.22
C GLY A 179 -4.61 7.08 -0.08
N PHE A 180 -5.27 7.48 -1.17
CA PHE A 180 -4.74 7.37 -2.52
C PHE A 180 -4.44 8.74 -3.11
N ARG A 181 -3.35 8.84 -3.88
CA ARG A 181 -2.96 10.08 -4.57
C ARG A 181 -2.54 9.81 -6.00
N LEU A 182 -3.03 10.60 -6.94
CA LEU A 182 -2.54 10.60 -8.32
C LEU A 182 -1.27 11.46 -8.40
N GLN A 183 -0.15 10.84 -8.75
CA GLN A 183 1.16 11.51 -8.84
C GLN A 183 1.43 12.03 -10.25
N THR A 184 1.32 11.14 -11.22
CA THR A 184 1.58 11.44 -12.64
C THR A 184 0.53 10.78 -13.52
N TRP A 185 0.32 11.34 -14.71
CA TRP A 185 -0.54 10.76 -15.74
C TRP A 185 -0.02 11.13 -17.13
N SER A 186 -0.37 10.31 -18.12
CA SER A 186 0.01 10.51 -19.52
C SER A 186 -0.99 9.87 -20.47
N GLY A 187 -1.04 10.36 -21.71
CA GLY A 187 -1.96 9.87 -22.74
C GLY A 187 -3.40 10.39 -22.60
N PHE A 188 -3.65 11.32 -21.67
CA PHE A 188 -4.91 12.04 -21.53
C PHE A 188 -4.69 13.37 -20.81
N GLU A 189 -5.62 14.30 -21.00
CA GLU A 189 -5.63 15.60 -20.34
C GLU A 189 -6.59 15.58 -19.15
N LEU A 190 -6.21 16.31 -18.10
CA LEU A 190 -7.07 16.62 -16.97
C LEU A 190 -7.48 18.08 -17.10
N ASP A 191 -8.74 18.40 -16.82
CA ASP A 191 -9.20 19.78 -16.83
C ASP A 191 -8.56 20.59 -15.68
N ALA A 192 -8.62 21.92 -15.79
CA ALA A 192 -7.97 22.83 -14.83
C ALA A 192 -8.52 22.69 -13.40
N ALA A 193 -9.80 22.35 -13.24
CA ALA A 193 -10.40 22.14 -11.93
C ALA A 193 -9.83 20.88 -11.27
N THR A 194 -9.72 19.81 -12.07
CA THR A 194 -9.12 18.53 -11.68
C THR A 194 -7.65 18.69 -11.29
N LEU A 195 -6.88 19.45 -12.08
CA LEU A 195 -5.49 19.76 -11.76
C LEU A 195 -5.35 20.54 -10.46
N ALA A 196 -6.24 21.50 -10.20
CA ALA A 196 -6.24 22.28 -8.96
C ALA A 196 -6.56 21.39 -7.76
N GLU A 197 -7.51 20.46 -7.89
CA GLU A 197 -7.88 19.49 -6.85
C GLU A 197 -6.69 18.57 -6.50
N ILE A 198 -6.06 17.96 -7.51
CA ILE A 198 -4.86 17.12 -7.31
C ILE A 198 -3.72 17.94 -6.69
N SER A 199 -3.49 19.16 -7.19
CA SER A 199 -2.41 20.03 -6.73
C SER A 199 -2.62 20.56 -5.30
N ALA A 200 -3.86 20.69 -4.84
CA ALA A 200 -4.15 21.04 -3.45
C ALA A 200 -3.85 19.86 -2.51
N ARG A 201 -4.04 18.64 -3.00
CA ARG A 201 -3.87 17.41 -2.24
C ARG A 201 -2.44 16.91 -2.19
N ASN A 202 -1.63 17.17 -3.22
CA ASN A 202 -0.22 16.78 -3.26
C ASN A 202 0.73 17.74 -2.51
N ARG A 203 0.22 18.83 -1.93
CA ARG A 203 0.96 19.74 -1.04
C ARG A 203 0.93 19.25 0.40
#